data_AF-A0A1A3PWB0-F1
#
_entry.id   AF-A0A1A3PWB0-F1
#
_cell.length_a   1.000
_cell.length_b   1.000
_cell.length_c   1.000
_cell.angle_alpha   90.00
_cell.angle_beta   90.00
_cell.angle_gamma   90.00
#
_symmetry.space_group_name_H-M   'P 1'
#
loop_
_entity.id
_entity.type
_entity.pdbx_description
1 polymer ?
#
loop_
_entity_poly.entity_id
_entity_poly.type
_entity_poly.pdbx_seq_one_letter_code
_entity_poly.pdbx_strand_id
1 'polypeptide(L)'
;MTHHELHQRAVELGLREPAVVNGVNLDELAVTTGQSLGFAEVPREPWRRVRWAEVGRRADFEVWAVTGRWAHQRYVPQEQWDDPKVLPPDSDPRIGPIEQSSWPVTLLPPAEGSLDEESLRALVAALSRHTPPAALAHCDFFFGCPPLYDGPRMFTGDLREVRSLVDDTGYTPNNFWPSDRSWLVYTDHDLCATRVSGSTELIAALTTADGLDSVLCGPLS
;
A
#
# COMPACT_ATOMS: atom_id res chain seq x y z
N MET A 1 -3.21 -19.16 14.16
CA MET A 1 -4.44 -18.35 14.21
C MET A 1 -4.14 -17.01 13.57
N THR A 2 -4.80 -16.72 12.46
CA THR A 2 -4.76 -15.44 11.76
C THR A 2 -5.92 -14.54 12.20
N HIS A 3 -5.87 -13.25 11.86
CA HIS A 3 -6.97 -12.33 12.10
C HIS A 3 -8.27 -12.78 11.42
N HIS A 4 -8.16 -13.34 10.20
CA HIS A 4 -9.31 -13.89 9.50
C HIS A 4 -9.91 -15.10 10.21
N GLU A 5 -9.09 -16.07 10.63
CA GLU A 5 -9.56 -17.25 11.37
C GLU A 5 -10.24 -16.85 12.68
N LEU A 6 -9.66 -15.89 13.41
CA LEU A 6 -10.23 -15.38 14.66
C LEU A 6 -11.57 -14.68 14.42
N HIS A 7 -11.67 -13.85 13.38
CA HIS A 7 -12.89 -13.13 13.03
C HIS A 7 -14.02 -14.08 12.62
N GLN A 8 -13.76 -14.99 11.69
CA GLN A 8 -14.72 -16.01 11.26
C GLN A 8 -15.22 -16.84 12.45
N ARG A 9 -14.30 -17.25 13.34
CA ARG A 9 -14.67 -18.00 14.54
C ARG A 9 -15.56 -17.20 15.49
N ALA A 10 -15.32 -15.89 15.63
CA ALA A 10 -16.15 -15.02 16.45
C ALA A 10 -17.57 -14.88 15.85
N VAL A 11 -17.69 -14.78 14.53
CA VAL A 11 -18.98 -14.75 13.83
C VAL A 11 -19.73 -16.07 13.99
N GLU A 12 -19.08 -17.20 13.77
CA GLU A 12 -19.67 -18.54 13.97
C GLU A 12 -20.23 -18.75 15.38
N LEU A 13 -19.54 -18.21 16.40
CA LEU A 13 -19.95 -18.32 17.80
C LEU A 13 -20.99 -17.27 18.22
N GLY A 14 -21.42 -16.38 17.32
CA GLY A 14 -22.33 -15.28 17.63
C GLY A 14 -21.74 -14.22 18.57
N LEU A 15 -20.41 -14.15 18.66
CA LEU A 15 -19.70 -13.15 19.46
C LEU A 15 -19.48 -11.83 18.70
N ARG A 16 -19.65 -11.86 17.37
CA ARG A 16 -19.56 -10.72 16.47
C ARG A 16 -20.57 -10.89 15.34
N GLU A 17 -21.22 -9.80 14.94
CA GLU A 17 -22.09 -9.78 13.77
C GLU A 17 -21.28 -9.79 12.46
N PRO A 18 -21.80 -10.37 11.37
CA PRO A 18 -21.15 -10.30 10.07
C PRO A 18 -20.95 -8.87 9.58
N ALA A 19 -19.82 -8.62 8.94
CA ALA A 19 -19.47 -7.33 8.35
C ALA A 19 -20.23 -7.12 7.03
N VAL A 20 -21.45 -6.60 7.12
CA VAL A 20 -22.27 -6.26 5.94
C VAL A 20 -22.18 -4.77 5.66
N VAL A 21 -21.76 -4.39 4.45
CA VAL A 21 -21.77 -2.99 4.02
C VAL A 21 -22.46 -2.81 2.69
N ASN A 22 -23.42 -1.87 2.63
CA ASN A 22 -24.27 -1.64 1.46
C ASN A 22 -24.93 -2.92 0.91
N GLY A 23 -25.31 -3.83 1.81
CA GLY A 23 -25.92 -5.12 1.47
C GLY A 23 -24.94 -6.21 1.01
N VAL A 24 -23.64 -5.92 0.99
CA VAL A 24 -22.58 -6.88 0.65
C VAL A 24 -22.00 -7.46 1.92
N ASN A 25 -22.04 -8.79 2.06
CA ASN A 25 -21.38 -9.49 3.17
C ASN A 25 -19.87 -9.62 2.87
N LEU A 26 -19.05 -8.82 3.56
CA LEU A 26 -17.61 -8.84 3.38
C LEU A 26 -16.98 -10.12 3.94
N ASP A 27 -17.62 -10.78 4.90
CA ASP A 27 -17.09 -12.02 5.49
C ASP A 27 -17.13 -13.21 4.54
N GLU A 28 -17.97 -13.14 3.49
CA GLU A 28 -18.03 -14.14 2.41
C GLU A 28 -17.09 -13.81 1.24
N LEU A 29 -16.66 -12.56 1.11
CA LEU A 29 -16.01 -12.04 -0.11
C LEU A 29 -14.60 -11.50 0.12
N ALA A 30 -14.20 -11.28 1.37
CA ALA A 30 -12.94 -10.66 1.72
C ALA A 30 -12.20 -11.43 2.82
N VAL A 31 -10.90 -11.15 2.92
CA VAL A 31 -10.05 -11.69 3.98
C VAL A 31 -9.76 -10.59 4.99
N THR A 32 -10.03 -10.87 6.25
CA THR A 32 -9.73 -9.95 7.35
C THR A 32 -8.23 -9.95 7.60
N THR A 33 -7.56 -8.83 7.41
CA THR A 33 -6.10 -8.72 7.57
C THR A 33 -5.71 -8.31 8.99
N GLY A 34 -6.57 -7.60 9.72
CA GLY A 34 -6.39 -7.26 11.13
C GLY A 34 -6.12 -5.79 11.43
N GLN A 35 -5.97 -4.93 10.40
CA GLN A 35 -5.86 -3.48 10.54
C GLN A 35 -7.00 -2.78 9.80
N SER A 36 -7.28 -1.53 10.18
CA SER A 36 -8.21 -0.67 9.44
C SER A 36 -7.61 -0.11 8.15
N LEU A 37 -8.49 0.38 7.28
CA LEU A 37 -8.13 1.25 6.16
C LEU A 37 -7.61 2.60 6.66
N GLY A 38 -6.76 3.26 5.88
CA GLY A 38 -6.51 4.70 5.99
C GLY A 38 -5.13 5.12 6.46
N PHE A 39 -4.99 6.42 6.68
CA PHE A 39 -3.70 7.05 6.94
C PHE A 39 -3.23 6.84 8.38
N ALA A 40 -1.97 6.43 8.54
CA ALA A 40 -1.33 6.24 9.84
C ALA A 40 -0.31 7.36 10.12
N GLU A 41 -0.54 8.10 11.20
CA GLU A 41 0.36 9.18 11.66
C GLU A 41 1.65 8.64 12.29
N VAL A 42 2.68 9.49 12.29
CA VAL A 42 3.90 9.28 13.09
C VAL A 42 3.52 9.08 14.57
N PRO A 43 4.08 8.05 15.23
CA PRO A 43 3.86 7.89 16.66
C PRO A 43 4.51 9.04 17.43
N ARG A 44 3.90 9.44 18.54
CA ARG A 44 4.49 10.46 19.43
C ARG A 44 5.69 9.87 20.18
N GLU A 45 6.64 10.72 20.52
CA GLU A 45 7.76 10.38 21.41
C GLU A 45 7.28 9.69 22.71
N PRO A 46 8.04 8.72 23.26
CA PRO A 46 9.38 8.26 22.85
C PRO A 46 9.36 7.17 21.76
N TRP A 47 8.21 6.98 21.09
CA TRP A 47 8.01 5.89 20.16
C TRP A 47 8.47 6.28 18.75
N ARG A 48 9.03 5.31 18.03
CA ARG A 48 9.41 5.45 16.62
C ARG A 48 8.79 4.36 15.78
N ARG A 49 8.55 4.64 14.50
CA ARG A 49 8.16 3.61 13.54
C ARG A 49 9.31 2.61 13.36
N VAL A 50 8.96 1.34 13.20
CA VAL A 50 9.88 0.27 12.83
C VAL A 50 9.58 -0.13 11.39
N ARG A 51 10.63 -0.37 10.60
CA ARG A 51 10.52 -0.81 9.20
C ARG A 51 9.98 -2.23 9.11
N TRP A 52 9.15 -2.51 8.09
CA TRP A 52 8.62 -3.85 7.83
C TRP A 52 9.72 -4.87 7.58
N ALA A 53 10.78 -4.49 6.85
CA ALA A 53 11.93 -5.37 6.66
C ALA A 53 12.61 -5.73 7.99
N GLU A 54 12.57 -4.84 8.99
CA GLU A 54 13.08 -5.12 10.33
C GLU A 54 12.13 -6.03 11.12
N VAL A 55 10.82 -5.81 11.02
CA VAL A 55 9.81 -6.70 11.62
C VAL A 55 9.92 -8.11 11.04
N GLY A 56 10.02 -8.25 9.72
CA GLY A 56 10.18 -9.53 9.04
C GLY A 56 11.39 -10.32 9.54
N ARG A 57 12.55 -9.66 9.68
CA ARG A 57 13.74 -10.29 10.29
C ARG A 57 13.54 -10.75 11.73
N ARG A 58 12.77 -10.01 12.54
CA ARG A 58 12.51 -10.35 13.94
C ARG A 58 11.49 -11.48 14.10
N ALA A 59 10.54 -11.54 13.19
CA ALA A 59 9.42 -12.47 13.23
C ALA A 59 9.56 -13.66 12.26
N ASP A 60 10.73 -13.79 11.62
CA ASP A 60 11.08 -14.86 10.69
C ASP A 60 10.08 -15.00 9.51
N PHE A 61 9.70 -13.87 8.92
CA PHE A 61 8.95 -13.84 7.66
C PHE A 61 9.57 -12.86 6.66
N GLU A 62 9.52 -13.21 5.39
CA GLU A 62 10.01 -12.35 4.33
C GLU A 62 8.95 -11.32 3.91
N VAL A 63 9.38 -10.07 3.75
CA VAL A 63 8.54 -8.97 3.25
C VAL A 63 8.61 -8.98 1.74
N TRP A 64 7.51 -9.33 1.09
CA TRP A 64 7.43 -9.35 -0.37
C TRP A 64 6.40 -8.38 -0.88
N ALA A 65 6.72 -7.74 -2.01
CA ALA A 65 6.00 -6.62 -2.59
C ALA A 65 4.99 -7.02 -3.67
N VAL A 66 4.74 -8.31 -3.94
CA VAL A 66 3.95 -8.74 -5.10
C VAL A 66 3.17 -10.02 -4.83
N THR A 67 1.84 -9.96 -4.88
CA THR A 67 0.96 -11.13 -4.86
C THR A 67 -0.05 -11.06 -5.99
N GLY A 68 -0.30 -12.18 -6.67
CA GLY A 68 -1.34 -12.26 -7.70
C GLY A 68 -2.76 -12.01 -7.15
N ARG A 69 -3.66 -11.45 -7.97
CA ARG A 69 -5.09 -11.26 -7.62
C ARG A 69 -5.82 -12.62 -7.49
N TRP A 70 -6.63 -12.78 -6.43
CA TRP A 70 -7.64 -13.84 -6.10
C TRP A 70 -7.97 -14.90 -7.18
N ALA A 71 -8.25 -16.20 -6.95
CA ALA A 71 -8.40 -17.06 -5.75
C ALA A 71 -7.17 -17.97 -5.51
N HIS A 72 -6.06 -17.64 -6.16
CA HIS A 72 -4.78 -18.26 -5.92
C HIS A 72 -3.81 -17.14 -5.61
N GLN A 73 -3.66 -16.82 -4.31
CA GLN A 73 -2.51 -16.08 -3.80
C GLN A 73 -1.25 -16.93 -4.05
N ARG A 74 -0.86 -17.06 -5.32
CA ARG A 74 0.44 -17.59 -5.67
C ARG A 74 1.35 -16.39 -5.65
N TYR A 75 2.07 -16.25 -4.54
CA TYR A 75 3.39 -15.65 -4.62
C TYR A 75 4.17 -16.45 -5.65
N VAL A 76 4.50 -15.80 -6.76
CA VAL A 76 5.47 -16.35 -7.71
C VAL A 76 6.76 -15.61 -7.38
N PRO A 77 7.79 -16.29 -6.84
CA PRO A 77 9.08 -15.68 -6.63
C PRO A 77 9.57 -15.02 -7.92
N GLN A 78 10.27 -13.88 -7.82
CA GLN A 78 10.68 -13.11 -8.99
C GLN A 78 11.49 -13.94 -10.00
N GLU A 79 12.30 -14.87 -9.51
CA GLU A 79 13.10 -15.79 -10.33
C GLU A 79 12.26 -16.78 -11.16
N GLN A 80 10.95 -16.88 -10.89
CA GLN A 80 10.01 -17.74 -11.58
C GLN A 80 9.05 -16.97 -12.51
N TRP A 81 9.23 -15.65 -12.67
CA TRP A 81 8.41 -14.87 -13.62
C TRP A 81 8.83 -15.17 -15.07
N ASP A 82 7.87 -15.11 -16.00
CA ASP A 82 8.10 -15.27 -17.44
C ASP A 82 9.21 -14.35 -17.94
N ASP A 83 9.24 -13.13 -17.39
CA ASP A 83 10.41 -12.30 -17.38
C ASP A 83 10.63 -11.80 -15.93
N PRO A 84 11.74 -12.16 -15.25
CA PRO A 84 12.07 -11.62 -13.92
C PRO A 84 12.18 -10.09 -13.92
N LYS A 85 12.21 -9.48 -15.11
CA LYS A 85 12.25 -8.04 -15.35
C LYS A 85 10.90 -7.39 -15.55
N VAL A 86 9.82 -8.17 -15.71
CA VAL A 86 8.47 -7.67 -15.98
C VAL A 86 7.53 -8.18 -14.91
N LEU A 87 6.97 -7.26 -14.14
CA LEU A 87 5.91 -7.55 -13.19
C LEU A 87 4.72 -8.20 -13.93
N PRO A 88 4.27 -9.41 -13.57
CA PRO A 88 3.09 -10.01 -14.17
C PRO A 88 1.89 -9.05 -14.06
N PRO A 89 1.05 -8.88 -15.10
CA PRO A 89 -0.06 -7.94 -15.08
C PRO A 89 -1.02 -8.08 -13.89
N ASP A 90 -1.12 -9.29 -13.32
CA ASP A 90 -2.00 -9.61 -12.19
C ASP A 90 -1.33 -9.40 -10.81
N SER A 91 -0.17 -8.75 -10.77
CA SER A 91 0.66 -8.55 -9.59
C SER A 91 0.28 -7.28 -8.82
N ASP A 92 -0.31 -7.46 -7.65
CA ASP A 92 -0.67 -6.36 -6.76
C ASP A 92 0.42 -6.10 -5.71
N PRO A 93 0.75 -4.83 -5.41
CA PRO A 93 1.68 -4.51 -4.35
C PRO A 93 1.06 -4.82 -2.99
N ARG A 94 1.57 -5.85 -2.31
CA ARG A 94 1.19 -6.19 -0.93
C ARG A 94 2.43 -6.33 -0.06
N ILE A 95 2.23 -6.37 1.25
CA ILE A 95 3.21 -6.85 2.23
C ILE A 95 2.46 -7.93 3.03
N GLY A 96 3.10 -9.06 3.31
CA GLY A 96 2.49 -10.09 4.15
C GLY A 96 3.16 -11.47 4.04
N PRO A 97 2.69 -12.42 4.87
CA PRO A 97 3.17 -13.81 4.84
C PRO A 97 2.81 -14.50 3.52
N ILE A 98 3.78 -15.20 2.93
CA ILE A 98 3.66 -15.85 1.61
C ILE A 98 2.63 -16.98 1.59
N GLU A 99 2.56 -17.75 2.68
CA GLU A 99 1.80 -19.00 2.75
C GLU A 99 0.40 -18.81 3.37
N GLN A 100 0.03 -17.58 3.73
CA GLN A 100 -1.19 -17.29 4.45
C GLN A 100 -1.97 -16.15 3.79
N SER A 101 -3.28 -16.28 3.75
CA SER A 101 -4.15 -15.24 3.19
C SER A 101 -4.34 -14.03 4.10
N SER A 102 -4.03 -14.18 5.39
CA SER A 102 -4.22 -13.21 6.45
C SER A 102 -3.00 -13.18 7.39
N TRP A 103 -2.90 -12.13 8.21
CA TRP A 103 -1.80 -11.95 9.14
C TRP A 103 -2.00 -12.71 10.45
N PRO A 104 -0.92 -13.16 11.12
CA PRO A 104 -1.00 -13.72 12.46
C PRO A 104 -1.63 -12.73 13.44
N VAL A 105 -2.49 -13.20 14.35
CA VAL A 105 -3.14 -12.33 15.36
C VAL A 105 -2.17 -11.58 16.28
N THR A 106 -0.92 -12.04 16.34
CA THR A 106 0.17 -11.44 17.11
C THR A 106 0.81 -10.22 16.43
N LEU A 107 0.41 -9.90 15.20
CA LEU A 107 0.95 -8.81 14.41
C LEU A 107 -0.20 -8.02 13.77
N LEU A 108 -0.18 -6.70 13.92
CA LEU A 108 -1.08 -5.82 13.17
C LEU A 108 -0.39 -5.47 11.84
N PRO A 109 -1.04 -5.65 10.68
CA PRO A 109 -0.45 -5.32 9.38
C PRO A 109 -0.34 -3.81 9.15
N PRO A 110 0.33 -3.37 8.05
CA PRO A 110 0.23 -1.98 7.60
C PRO A 110 -1.25 -1.61 7.38
N ALA A 111 -1.57 -0.34 7.57
CA ALA A 111 -2.88 0.16 7.17
C ALA A 111 -3.06 -0.02 5.65
N GLU A 112 -4.26 -0.42 5.26
CA GLU A 112 -4.61 -0.68 3.88
C GLU A 112 -5.04 0.61 3.15
N GLY A 113 -4.76 0.68 1.86
CA GLY A 113 -5.23 1.74 0.98
C GLY A 113 -4.56 3.09 1.15
N SER A 114 -3.53 3.19 2.00
CA SER A 114 -2.84 4.45 2.25
C SER A 114 -1.39 4.25 2.65
N LEU A 115 -0.52 5.17 2.24
CA LEU A 115 0.81 5.31 2.87
C LEU A 115 0.65 5.83 4.30
N ASP A 116 1.59 5.46 5.18
CA ASP A 116 1.79 6.13 6.47
C ASP A 116 2.51 7.48 6.29
N GLU A 117 2.50 8.30 7.33
CA GLU A 117 3.06 9.66 7.28
C GLU A 117 4.56 9.71 6.97
N GLU A 118 5.38 8.83 7.55
CA GLU A 118 6.82 8.81 7.26
C GLU A 118 7.07 8.38 5.83
N SER A 119 6.34 7.36 5.36
CA SER A 119 6.44 6.85 4.00
C SER A 119 5.99 7.88 2.96
N LEU A 120 4.87 8.57 3.20
CA LEU A 120 4.41 9.67 2.34
C LEU A 120 5.44 10.80 2.27
N ARG A 121 5.98 11.22 3.42
CA ARG A 121 7.00 12.28 3.49
C ARG A 121 8.25 11.91 2.71
N ALA A 122 8.76 10.69 2.89
CA ALA A 122 9.94 10.20 2.20
C ALA A 122 9.71 10.10 0.68
N LEU A 123 8.54 9.60 0.26
CA LEU A 123 8.14 9.53 -1.14
C LEU A 123 8.05 10.92 -1.79
N VAL A 124 7.32 11.86 -1.17
CA VAL A 124 7.18 13.23 -1.67
C VAL A 124 8.55 13.91 -1.80
N ALA A 125 9.45 13.70 -0.84
CA ALA A 125 10.79 14.25 -0.88
C ALA A 125 11.62 13.69 -2.06
N ALA A 126 11.53 12.39 -2.32
CA ALA A 126 12.21 11.76 -3.46
C ALA A 126 11.64 12.25 -4.80
N LEU A 127 10.31 12.21 -4.97
CA LEU A 127 9.64 12.69 -6.18
C LEU A 127 9.98 14.16 -6.46
N SER A 128 9.97 15.01 -5.42
CA SER A 128 10.28 16.44 -5.56
C SER A 128 11.70 16.71 -6.05
N ARG A 129 12.67 15.86 -5.71
CA ARG A 129 14.07 16.02 -6.17
C ARG A 129 14.25 15.65 -7.63
N HIS A 130 13.43 14.75 -8.14
CA HIS A 130 13.55 14.18 -9.49
C HIS A 130 12.56 14.75 -10.50
N THR A 131 11.75 15.74 -10.10
CA THR A 131 10.71 16.32 -10.94
C THR A 131 10.92 17.83 -11.08
N PRO A 132 10.84 18.40 -12.29
CA PRO A 132 10.92 19.84 -12.48
C PRO A 132 9.86 20.59 -11.66
N PRO A 133 10.16 21.77 -11.07
CA PRO A 133 9.19 22.53 -10.26
C PRO A 133 7.86 22.83 -10.96
N ALA A 134 7.89 23.06 -12.28
CA ALA A 134 6.69 23.31 -13.08
C ALA A 134 5.76 22.09 -13.13
N ALA A 135 6.32 20.88 -13.17
CA ALA A 135 5.54 19.64 -13.18
C ALA A 135 5.05 19.26 -11.78
N LEU A 136 5.81 19.59 -10.72
CA LEU A 136 5.40 19.40 -9.33
C LEU A 136 4.23 20.28 -8.91
N ALA A 137 4.14 21.51 -9.43
CA ALA A 137 3.04 22.43 -9.17
C ALA A 137 1.71 21.97 -9.79
N HIS A 138 1.76 20.97 -10.67
CA HIS A 138 0.63 20.47 -11.45
C HIS A 138 0.60 18.93 -11.44
N CYS A 139 0.37 18.35 -10.27
CA CYS A 139 0.08 16.93 -10.12
C CYS A 139 -1.42 16.68 -10.10
N ASP A 140 -1.85 15.58 -10.69
CA ASP A 140 -3.21 15.06 -10.57
C ASP A 140 -3.25 14.01 -9.45
N PHE A 141 -4.30 14.03 -8.64
CA PHE A 141 -4.52 13.12 -7.51
C PHE A 141 -5.89 12.47 -7.64
N PHE A 142 -5.91 11.16 -7.85
CA PHE A 142 -7.12 10.37 -7.97
C PHE A 142 -7.37 9.58 -6.69
N PHE A 143 -8.60 9.70 -6.19
CA PHE A 143 -9.16 8.92 -5.10
C PHE A 143 -10.23 8.00 -5.70
N GLY A 144 -9.88 6.73 -5.83
CA GLY A 144 -10.79 5.67 -6.22
C GLY A 144 -11.79 5.37 -5.11
N CYS A 145 -12.88 4.72 -5.50
CA CYS A 145 -13.99 4.41 -4.60
C CYS A 145 -13.92 2.91 -4.24
N PRO A 146 -13.69 2.53 -2.97
CA PRO A 146 -14.24 1.27 -2.48
C PRO A 146 -15.78 1.43 -2.43
N PRO A 147 -16.58 0.35 -2.40
CA PRO A 147 -18.05 0.40 -2.45
C PRO A 147 -18.74 1.16 -1.28
N LEU A 148 -17.99 1.90 -0.48
CA LEU A 148 -18.31 2.50 0.80
C LEU A 148 -18.45 4.04 0.76
N TYR A 149 -18.09 4.73 -0.33
CA TYR A 149 -18.00 6.20 -0.39
C TYR A 149 -18.73 6.84 -1.58
N ASP A 150 -18.86 8.18 -1.53
CA ASP A 150 -19.44 9.05 -2.57
C ASP A 150 -18.58 9.16 -3.83
N GLY A 151 -18.42 8.05 -4.55
CA GLY A 151 -17.83 7.99 -5.90
C GLY A 151 -16.34 8.37 -6.00
N PRO A 152 -15.75 8.19 -7.20
CA PRO A 152 -14.36 8.57 -7.43
C PRO A 152 -14.21 10.10 -7.46
N ARG A 153 -13.10 10.60 -6.90
CA ARG A 153 -12.75 12.03 -6.89
C ARG A 153 -11.39 12.26 -7.53
N MET A 154 -11.23 13.40 -8.18
CA MET A 154 -9.98 13.83 -8.79
C MET A 154 -9.68 15.27 -8.36
N PHE A 155 -8.46 15.48 -7.90
CA PHE A 155 -7.92 16.80 -7.51
C PHE A 155 -6.68 17.09 -8.34
N THR A 156 -6.30 18.36 -8.42
CA THR A 156 -5.05 18.78 -9.06
C THR A 156 -4.41 19.87 -8.22
N GLY A 157 -3.08 19.87 -8.13
CA GLY A 157 -2.35 20.82 -7.29
C GLY A 157 -0.88 20.48 -7.13
N ASP A 158 -0.26 21.11 -6.14
CA ASP A 158 1.16 20.92 -5.86
C ASP A 158 1.42 19.64 -5.07
N LEU A 159 2.36 18.80 -5.51
CA LEU A 159 2.77 17.59 -4.79
C LEU A 159 3.18 17.89 -3.35
N ARG A 160 3.79 19.04 -3.10
CA ARG A 160 4.30 19.42 -1.77
C ARG A 160 3.17 19.69 -0.78
N GLU A 161 1.97 19.96 -1.28
CA GLU A 161 0.76 20.22 -0.48
C GLU A 161 -0.12 18.98 -0.33
N VAL A 162 0.30 17.81 -0.84
CA VAL A 162 -0.51 16.58 -0.81
C VAL A 162 -0.95 16.19 0.60
N ARG A 163 -0.18 16.56 1.63
CA ARG A 163 -0.56 16.32 3.04
C ARG A 163 -1.89 16.98 3.42
N SER A 164 -2.19 18.16 2.88
CA SER A 164 -3.49 18.81 3.12
C SER A 164 -4.67 18.00 2.59
N LEU A 165 -4.51 17.36 1.42
CA LEU A 165 -5.52 16.44 0.89
C LEU A 165 -5.67 15.20 1.77
N VAL A 166 -4.58 14.71 2.35
CA VAL A 166 -4.63 13.59 3.31
C VAL A 166 -5.38 14.00 4.58
N ASP A 167 -5.15 15.20 5.09
CA ASP A 167 -5.84 15.71 6.28
C ASP A 167 -7.35 15.82 6.06
N ASP A 168 -7.76 16.26 4.87
CA ASP A 168 -9.19 16.41 4.51
C ASP A 168 -9.87 15.07 4.21
N THR A 169 -9.14 14.10 3.63
CA THR A 169 -9.73 12.84 3.17
C THR A 169 -9.53 11.69 4.13
N GLY A 170 -8.51 11.72 4.98
CA GLY A 170 -8.07 10.61 5.83
C GLY A 170 -7.27 9.53 5.11
N TYR A 171 -6.93 9.73 3.83
CA TYR A 171 -6.27 8.76 2.95
C TYR A 171 -5.22 9.44 2.07
N THR A 172 -4.16 8.73 1.69
CA THR A 172 -3.37 9.14 0.53
C THR A 172 -4.14 8.89 -0.77
N PRO A 173 -3.87 9.66 -1.84
CA PRO A 173 -4.47 9.39 -3.15
C PRO A 173 -4.14 7.98 -3.63
N ASN A 174 -5.12 7.29 -4.24
CA ASN A 174 -4.90 5.97 -4.84
C ASN A 174 -3.92 6.06 -6.00
N ASN A 175 -4.05 7.10 -6.83
CA ASN A 175 -3.12 7.35 -7.91
C ASN A 175 -2.72 8.80 -7.95
N PHE A 176 -1.46 9.10 -8.24
CA PHE A 176 -1.05 10.46 -8.56
C PHE A 176 0.17 10.51 -9.47
N TRP A 177 0.23 11.55 -10.29
CA TRP A 177 1.25 11.74 -11.32
C TRP A 177 1.45 13.24 -11.61
N PRO A 178 2.64 13.66 -12.08
CA PRO A 178 2.92 15.04 -12.46
C PRO A 178 2.40 15.33 -13.89
N SER A 179 2.26 16.61 -14.23
CA SER A 179 1.75 17.04 -15.55
C SER A 179 2.60 16.55 -16.72
N ASP A 180 3.89 16.30 -16.50
CA ASP A 180 4.82 15.77 -17.51
C ASP A 180 4.82 14.24 -17.62
N ARG A 181 4.04 13.56 -16.77
CA ARG A 181 3.92 12.09 -16.72
C ARG A 181 5.25 11.35 -16.53
N SER A 182 6.22 12.00 -15.90
CA SER A 182 7.55 11.41 -15.62
C SER A 182 7.52 10.24 -14.62
N TRP A 183 6.46 10.13 -13.81
CA TRP A 183 6.24 9.02 -12.88
C TRP A 183 4.75 8.82 -12.57
N LEU A 184 4.43 7.66 -11.97
CA LEU A 184 3.11 7.32 -11.45
C LEU A 184 3.26 6.63 -10.10
N VAL A 185 2.50 7.09 -9.11
CA VAL A 185 2.31 6.40 -7.83
C VAL A 185 0.93 5.75 -7.84
N TYR A 186 0.86 4.50 -7.40
CA TYR A 186 -0.35 3.67 -7.37
C TYR A 186 -0.48 2.88 -6.06
N THR A 187 -1.66 2.94 -5.45
CA THR A 187 -2.15 2.08 -4.39
C THR A 187 -3.66 1.88 -4.56
N ASP A 188 -4.23 0.86 -3.94
CA ASP A 188 -5.66 0.56 -3.95
C ASP A 188 -6.11 0.17 -2.53
N HIS A 189 -7.41 0.25 -2.27
CA HIS A 189 -8.00 0.17 -0.94
C HIS A 189 -7.72 -1.12 -0.21
N ASP A 190 -7.49 -2.22 -0.93
CA ASP A 190 -7.19 -3.54 -0.35
C ASP A 190 -5.69 -3.88 -0.40
N LEU A 191 -4.83 -2.89 -0.66
CA LEU A 191 -3.38 -3.04 -0.75
C LEU A 191 -2.68 -2.46 0.48
N CYS A 192 -1.71 -3.22 0.99
CA CYS A 192 -0.84 -2.77 2.09
C CYS A 192 0.50 -2.19 1.61
N ALA A 193 0.64 -1.94 0.30
CA ALA A 193 1.83 -1.35 -0.28
C ALA A 193 1.49 -0.41 -1.45
N THR A 194 2.48 0.38 -1.84
CA THR A 194 2.38 1.37 -2.91
C THR A 194 3.42 1.07 -3.98
N ARG A 195 3.00 1.13 -5.23
CA ARG A 195 3.88 1.01 -6.40
C ARG A 195 4.26 2.40 -6.89
N VAL A 196 5.53 2.56 -7.27
CA VAL A 196 6.03 3.76 -7.94
C VAL A 196 6.69 3.34 -9.24
N SER A 197 6.32 4.00 -10.34
CA SER A 197 6.93 3.84 -11.67
C SER A 197 7.55 5.17 -12.10
N GLY A 198 8.74 5.17 -12.68
CA GLY A 198 9.42 6.38 -13.13
C GLY A 198 10.82 6.09 -13.69
N SER A 199 11.69 7.11 -13.76
CA SER A 199 13.05 6.95 -14.30
C SER A 199 13.95 6.08 -13.42
N THR A 200 15.00 5.50 -13.99
CA THR A 200 16.02 4.72 -13.28
C THR A 200 16.60 5.50 -12.09
N GLU A 201 16.86 6.80 -12.26
CA GLU A 201 17.40 7.66 -11.21
C GLU A 201 16.42 7.86 -10.06
N LEU A 202 15.13 8.05 -10.36
CA LEU A 202 14.09 8.15 -9.34
C LEU A 202 13.95 6.83 -8.58
N ILE A 203 13.88 5.71 -9.28
CA ILE A 203 13.74 4.39 -8.64
C ILE A 203 14.96 4.08 -7.76
N ALA A 204 16.18 4.39 -8.21
CA ALA A 204 17.39 4.25 -7.40
C ALA A 204 17.39 5.15 -6.15
N ALA A 205 16.84 6.35 -6.24
CA ALA A 205 16.69 7.24 -5.10
C ALA A 205 15.66 6.70 -4.09
N LEU A 206 14.56 6.11 -4.56
CA LEU A 206 13.53 5.51 -3.70
C LEU A 206 14.04 4.26 -2.97
N THR A 207 14.78 3.39 -3.66
CA THR A 207 15.33 2.15 -3.06
C THR A 207 16.38 2.41 -1.98
N THR A 208 16.95 3.62 -1.96
CA THR A 208 17.93 4.06 -0.96
C THR A 208 17.39 5.10 0.01
N ALA A 209 16.12 5.49 -0.13
CA ALA A 209 15.52 6.53 0.69
C ALA A 209 15.35 6.08 2.15
N ASP A 210 15.81 6.93 3.06
CA ASP A 210 15.48 6.76 4.47
C ASP A 210 13.99 6.97 4.70
N GLY A 211 13.38 6.04 5.42
CA GLY A 211 11.95 6.05 5.72
C GLY A 211 11.10 5.17 4.81
N LEU A 212 11.67 4.58 3.74
CA LEU A 212 10.97 3.62 2.90
C LEU A 212 11.52 2.20 3.09
N ASP A 213 10.62 1.23 3.14
CA ASP A 213 10.94 -0.15 2.76
C ASP A 213 10.54 -0.30 1.30
N SER A 214 11.53 -0.51 0.44
CA SER A 214 11.34 -0.56 -1.01
C SER A 214 11.91 -1.85 -1.56
N VAL A 215 11.15 -2.45 -2.46
CA VAL A 215 11.57 -3.59 -3.26
C VAL A 215 11.54 -3.16 -4.71
N LEU A 216 12.61 -3.46 -5.43
CA LEU A 216 12.70 -3.14 -6.84
C LEU A 216 11.85 -4.13 -7.65
N CYS A 217 10.94 -3.61 -8.49
CA CYS A 217 10.17 -4.43 -9.42
C CYS A 217 10.87 -4.42 -10.80
N GLY A 218 11.67 -5.43 -11.10
CA GLY A 218 12.45 -5.55 -12.35
C GLY A 218 13.82 -4.84 -12.32
N PRO A 219 14.70 -4.97 -13.32
CA PRO A 219 16.02 -4.34 -13.34
C PRO A 219 15.92 -2.86 -13.72
N LEU A 220 16.90 -2.09 -13.23
CA LEU A 220 17.19 -0.74 -13.73
C LEU A 220 17.86 -0.89 -15.10
N SER A 221 17.23 -0.36 -16.16
CA SER A 221 17.79 -0.33 -17.52
C SER A 221 18.91 0.69 -17.63
#